data_AF-A0A444UPL0-F1
#
_entry.id   AF-A0A444UPL0-F1
#
_cell.length_a   1.000
_cell.length_b   1.000
_cell.length_c   1.000
_cell.angle_alpha   90.00
_cell.angle_beta   90.00
_cell.angle_gamma   90.00
#
_symmetry.space_group_name_H-M   'P 1'
#
loop_
_entity.id
_entity.type
_entity.pdbx_description
1 polymer ?
#
loop_
_entity_poly.entity_id
_entity_poly.type
_entity_poly.pdbx_seq_one_letter_code
_entity_poly.pdbx_strand_id
1 'polypeptide(L)'
;MSAQEHLLEALKKDVRSLLISAKAGLAPQQLQKDYMAMMGHRLPLHALGYRSLMDMVQDLPDVVQVQCAGDGSVLLKGETAPLLE
;
A
#
# COMPACT_ATOMS: atom_id res chain seq x y z
N MET A 1 1.39 2.80 22.76
CA MET A 1 1.64 2.61 21.32
C MET A 1 3.12 2.34 21.14
N SER A 2 3.47 1.18 20.60
CA SER A 2 4.82 0.75 20.29
C SER A 2 5.33 1.45 19.02
N ALA A 3 6.65 1.57 18.86
CA ALA A 3 7.26 2.21 17.68
C ALA A 3 6.80 1.57 16.35
N GLN A 4 6.57 0.26 16.35
CA GLN A 4 6.07 -0.49 15.20
C GLN A 4 4.65 -0.06 14.79
N GLU A 5 3.77 0.24 15.75
CA GLU A 5 2.41 0.70 15.47
C GLU A 5 2.44 2.09 14.82
N HIS A 6 3.28 3.01 15.33
CA HIS A 6 3.46 4.33 14.71
C HIS A 6 3.99 4.23 13.28
N LEU A 7 4.94 3.32 13.04
CA LEU A 7 5.49 3.10 11.71
C LEU A 7 4.45 2.52 10.74
N LEU A 8 3.64 1.56 11.22
CA LEU A 8 2.56 0.98 10.44
C LEU A 8 1.51 2.03 10.08
N GLU A 9 1.11 2.87 11.03
CA GLU A 9 0.12 3.93 10.80
C GLU A 9 0.64 5.01 9.83
N ALA A 10 1.92 5.37 9.92
CA ALA A 10 2.55 6.27 8.95
C ALA A 10 2.57 5.65 7.55
N LEU A 11 3.01 4.39 7.45
CA LEU A 11 3.03 3.65 6.19
C LEU A 11 1.65 3.56 5.54
N LYS A 12 0.61 3.24 6.33
CA LYS A 12 -0.77 3.19 5.85
C LYS A 12 -1.19 4.53 5.24
N LYS A 13 -0.90 5.66 5.90
CA LYS A 13 -1.24 7.01 5.41
C LYS A 13 -0.51 7.34 4.10
N ASP A 14 0.76 7.00 4.01
CA ASP A 14 1.59 7.22 2.83
C ASP A 14 1.07 6.41 1.62
N VAL A 15 0.89 5.10 1.82
CA VAL A 15 0.37 4.18 0.80
C VAL A 15 -1.03 4.59 0.36
N ARG A 16 -1.90 4.96 1.30
CA ARG A 16 -3.24 5.47 0.98
C ARG A 16 -3.16 6.72 0.10
N SER A 17 -2.28 7.67 0.45
CA SER A 17 -2.12 8.92 -0.31
C SER A 17 -1.66 8.67 -1.75
N LEU A 18 -0.69 7.76 -1.92
CA LEU A 18 -0.20 7.33 -3.25
C LEU A 18 -1.32 6.71 -4.08
N LEU A 19 -2.07 5.79 -3.47
CA LEU A 19 -3.13 5.06 -4.15
C LEU A 19 -4.37 5.91 -4.45
N ILE A 20 -4.70 6.88 -3.60
CA ILE A 20 -5.76 7.88 -3.87
C ILE A 20 -5.36 8.77 -5.05
N SER A 21 -4.08 9.13 -5.14
CA SER A 21 -3.54 9.88 -6.28
C SER A 21 -3.62 9.07 -7.58
N ALA A 22 -3.38 7.75 -7.48
CA ALA A 22 -3.44 6.82 -8.59
C ALA A 22 -4.83 6.16 -8.74
N LYS A 23 -5.80 6.91 -9.28
CA LYS A 23 -7.19 6.43 -9.50
C LYS A 23 -7.31 5.11 -10.26
N ALA A 24 -6.38 4.83 -11.18
CA ALA A 24 -6.38 3.59 -11.95
C ALA A 24 -5.87 2.38 -11.14
N GLY A 25 -5.19 2.62 -10.01
CA GLY A 25 -4.38 1.64 -9.30
C GLY A 25 -2.94 1.63 -9.79
N LEU A 26 -2.07 1.05 -8.97
CA LEU A 26 -0.63 0.94 -9.21
C LEU A 26 -0.21 -0.53 -9.24
N ALA A 27 0.69 -0.87 -10.16
CA ALA A 27 1.38 -2.15 -10.06
C ALA A 27 2.24 -2.19 -8.77
N PRO A 28 2.51 -3.36 -8.20
CA PRO A 28 3.33 -3.50 -6.98
C PRO A 28 4.72 -2.87 -7.13
N GLN A 29 5.31 -2.98 -8.32
CA GLN A 29 6.60 -2.35 -8.63
C GLN A 29 6.48 -0.83 -8.73
N GLN A 30 5.36 -0.32 -9.24
CA GLN A 30 5.12 1.12 -9.38
C GLN A 30 4.89 1.76 -8.01
N LEU A 31 4.10 1.13 -7.13
CA LEU A 31 3.90 1.60 -5.77
C LEU A 31 5.23 1.78 -5.02
N GLN A 32 6.15 0.81 -5.14
CA GLN A 32 7.48 0.91 -4.50
C GLN A 32 8.30 2.08 -5.05
N LYS A 33 8.24 2.31 -6.37
CA LYS A 33 8.95 3.41 -7.02
C LYS A 33 8.38 4.76 -6.60
N ASP A 34 7.06 4.91 -6.65
CA ASP A 34 6.38 6.16 -6.31
C ASP A 34 6.54 6.47 -4.82
N TYR A 35 6.46 5.46 -3.96
CA TYR A 35 6.73 5.60 -2.53
C TYR A 35 8.15 6.10 -2.29
N MET A 36 9.15 5.49 -2.93
CA MET A 36 10.54 5.93 -2.81
C MET A 36 10.75 7.34 -3.36
N ALA A 37 10.06 7.69 -4.46
CA ALA A 37 10.16 9.00 -5.08
C ALA A 37 9.50 10.11 -4.23
N MET A 38 8.36 9.83 -3.59
CA MET A 38 7.64 10.80 -2.77
C MET A 38 8.19 10.91 -1.34
N MET A 39 8.51 9.79 -0.70
CA MET A 39 8.89 9.76 0.72
C MET A 39 10.42 9.82 0.89
N GLY A 40 11.19 9.59 -0.18
CA GLY A 40 12.65 9.60 -0.17
C GLY A 40 13.28 8.35 0.44
N HIS A 41 12.49 7.34 0.79
CA HIS A 41 12.98 6.08 1.34
C HIS A 41 12.16 4.88 0.85
N ARG A 42 12.73 3.68 0.95
CA ARG A 42 12.01 2.44 0.60
C ARG A 42 10.92 2.13 1.63
N LEU A 43 9.95 1.33 1.22
CA LEU A 43 8.93 0.81 2.11
C LEU A 43 9.58 0.04 3.27
N PRO A 44 9.20 0.31 4.52
CA PRO A 44 9.80 -0.27 5.72
C PRO A 44 9.28 -1.70 5.98
N LEU A 45 9.24 -2.55 4.95
CA LEU A 45 8.75 -3.92 5.02
C LEU A 45 9.47 -4.72 6.12
N HIS A 46 10.81 -4.70 6.10
CA HIS A 46 11.64 -5.40 7.07
C HIS A 46 11.46 -4.88 8.50
N ALA A 47 11.27 -3.57 8.67
CA ALA A 47 11.06 -2.97 10.00
C ALA A 47 9.70 -3.34 10.60
N LEU A 48 8.73 -3.67 9.74
CA LEU A 48 7.39 -4.13 10.14
C LEU A 48 7.27 -5.66 10.18
N GLY A 49 8.30 -6.39 9.76
CA GLY A 49 8.30 -7.86 9.73
C GLY A 49 7.71 -8.49 8.46
N TYR A 50 7.41 -7.69 7.43
CA TYR A 50 6.91 -8.19 6.15
C TYR A 50 8.04 -8.72 5.27
N ARG A 51 7.81 -9.87 4.62
CA ARG A 51 8.77 -10.48 3.69
C ARG A 51 8.69 -9.91 2.28
N SER A 52 7.53 -9.37 1.91
CA SER A 52 7.29 -8.82 0.58
C SER A 52 6.22 -7.73 0.62
N LEU A 53 6.15 -6.92 -0.44
CA LEU A 53 5.06 -5.96 -0.59
C LEU A 53 3.69 -6.66 -0.61
N MET A 54 3.61 -7.85 -1.20
CA MET A 54 2.38 -8.64 -1.24
C MET A 54 1.88 -9.03 0.15
N ASP A 55 2.80 -9.39 1.05
CA ASP A 55 2.51 -9.67 2.46
C ASP A 55 1.89 -8.42 3.13
N MET A 56 2.53 -7.27 2.93
CA MET A 56 2.08 -5.99 3.49
C MET A 56 0.70 -5.56 2.99
N VAL A 57 0.41 -5.68 1.68
CA VAL A 57 -0.91 -5.29 1.15
C VAL A 57 -2.02 -6.27 1.54
N GLN A 58 -1.69 -7.54 1.78
CA GLN A 58 -2.64 -8.53 2.30
C GLN A 58 -3.01 -8.29 3.77
N ASP A 59 -2.05 -7.78 4.56
CA ASP A 59 -2.27 -7.41 5.96
C ASP A 59 -3.04 -6.07 6.10
N LEU A 60 -3.15 -5.31 5.01
CA LEU A 60 -3.75 -3.97 4.96
C LEU A 60 -4.95 -3.84 4.01
N PRO A 61 -5.98 -4.69 4.13
CA PRO A 61 -7.14 -4.63 3.24
C PRO A 61 -7.90 -3.30 3.35
N ASP A 62 -7.94 -2.68 4.54
CA ASP A 62 -8.61 -1.40 4.79
C ASP A 62 -7.93 -0.19 4.10
N VAL A 63 -6.73 -0.40 3.53
CA VAL A 63 -5.94 0.64 2.87
C VAL A 63 -5.74 0.33 1.40
N VAL A 64 -5.52 -0.95 1.08
CA VAL A 64 -5.17 -1.42 -0.26
C VAL A 64 -6.06 -2.59 -0.66
N GLN A 65 -6.73 -2.42 -1.80
CA GLN A 65 -7.40 -3.51 -2.49
C GLN A 65 -6.48 -4.09 -3.56
N VAL A 66 -6.25 -5.40 -3.47
CA VAL A 66 -5.48 -6.17 -4.47
C VAL A 66 -6.44 -6.69 -5.53
N GLN A 67 -6.29 -6.24 -6.77
CA GLN A 67 -7.04 -6.75 -7.91
C GLN A 67 -6.13 -7.57 -8.83
N CYS A 68 -6.47 -8.83 -9.03
CA CYS A 68 -5.83 -9.68 -10.02
C CYS A 68 -6.60 -9.55 -11.33
N ALA A 69 -5.92 -9.13 -12.40
CA ALA A 69 -6.47 -9.10 -13.73
C ALA A 69 -6.39 -10.49 -14.38
N GLY A 70 -7.25 -10.74 -15.38
CA GLY A 70 -7.36 -12.05 -16.05
C GLY A 70 -6.11 -12.48 -16.83
N ASP A 71 -5.18 -11.56 -17.07
CA ASP A 71 -3.87 -11.78 -17.67
C ASP A 71 -2.79 -12.18 -16.64
N GLY A 72 -3.15 -12.26 -15.35
CA GLY A 72 -2.23 -12.54 -14.25
C GLY A 72 -1.53 -11.31 -13.67
N SER A 73 -1.83 -10.12 -14.19
CA SER A 73 -1.30 -8.86 -13.64
C SER A 73 -1.98 -8.51 -12.31
N VAL A 74 -1.22 -7.94 -11.37
CA VAL A 74 -1.74 -7.47 -10.08
C VAL A 74 -1.77 -5.95 -10.04
N LEU A 75 -2.89 -5.38 -9.62
CA LEU A 75 -3.10 -3.96 -9.48
C LEU A 75 -3.55 -3.62 -8.07
N LEU A 76 -2.85 -2.70 -7.43
CA LEU A 76 -3.12 -2.22 -6.08
C LEU A 76 -3.94 -0.95 -6.18
N LYS A 77 -5.11 -0.91 -5.56
CA LYS A 77 -5.98 0.26 -5.51
C LYS A 77 -6.16 0.72 -4.09
N GLY A 78 -6.30 2.03 -3.90
CA GLY A 78 -6.58 2.60 -2.59
C GLY A 78 -8.00 2.28 -2.22
N GLU A 79 -8.23 1.82 -0.99
CA GLU A 79 -9.59 1.71 -0.52
C GLU A 79 -10.17 3.11 -0.33
N THR A 80 -11.05 3.50 -1.26
CA THR A 80 -11.77 4.79 -1.23
C THR A 80 -13.13 4.66 -0.58
N ALA A 81 -13.44 3.55 0.10
CA ALA A 81 -14.78 3.25 0.59
C ALA A 81 -15.40 4.47 1.33
N PRO A 82 -16.47 5.07 0.79
CA PRO A 82 -17.47 5.68 1.64
C PRO A 82 -18.21 4.53 2.32
N LEU A 83 -18.30 4.57 3.66
CA LEU A 83 -19.25 3.74 4.40
C LEU A 83 -20.63 3.90 3.73
N LEU A 84 -21.25 2.77 3.42
CA LEU A 84 -22.61 2.69 2.92
C LEU A 84 -23.55 3.44 3.88
N GLU A 85 -24.29 4.44 3.40
CA GLU A 85 -25.56 4.91 3.99
C GLU A 85 -26.66 4.81 2.94
#